data_AF-A0A2W6EAX4-F1
#
_entry.id   AF-A0A2W6EAX4-F1
#
_cell.length_a   1.000
_cell.length_b   1.000
_cell.length_c   1.000
_cell.angle_alpha   90.00
_cell.angle_beta   90.00
_cell.angle_gamma   90.00
#
_symmetry.space_group_name_H-M   'P 1'
#
loop_
_entity.id
_entity.type
_entity.pdbx_description
1 polymer ?
#
loop_
_entity_poly.entity_id
_entity_poly.type
_entity_poly.pdbx_seq_one_letter_code
_entity_poly.pdbx_strand_id
1 'polypeptide(L)'
;AIAAAWFYTGGTMPYGYRALGELSVFLFFGVVAVIGTSYVLIGRVGWTAVVASVPVGLLACALLVVNNLRDADADEAAGKRTLAVVIGDQHTRELYAALMLAPFPLAAVLALRSPWALLTLLATTLATTPVRRVIRGAAGMELVDVLGRTGRAQLGYGLLLAIGLALG
;
A
#
# COMPACT_ATOMS: atom_id res chain seq x y z
N ALA A 1 10.46 -9.74 14.98
CA ALA A 1 10.25 -10.31 13.64
C ALA A 1 9.57 -11.68 13.70
N ILE A 2 10.12 -12.68 14.41
CA ILE A 2 9.57 -14.04 14.47
C ILE A 2 8.18 -14.09 15.15
N ALA A 3 7.96 -13.34 16.24
CA ALA A 3 6.63 -13.25 16.86
C ALA A 3 5.57 -12.61 15.95
N ALA A 4 5.95 -11.56 15.20
CA ALA A 4 5.06 -10.91 14.23
C ALA A 4 4.71 -11.83 13.05
N ALA A 5 5.68 -12.60 12.55
CA ALA A 5 5.45 -13.62 11.53
C ALA A 5 4.59 -14.80 12.06
N TRP A 6 4.73 -15.17 13.34
CA TRP A 6 3.92 -16.21 13.97
C TRP A 6 2.45 -15.79 14.16
N PHE A 7 2.19 -14.53 14.53
CA PHE A 7 0.84 -13.95 14.54
C PHE A 7 0.29 -13.64 13.13
N TYR A 8 1.14 -13.68 12.10
CA TYR A 8 0.76 -13.46 10.71
C TYR A 8 0.21 -14.74 10.05
N THR A 9 0.72 -15.94 10.39
CA THR A 9 0.28 -17.21 9.75
C THR A 9 0.00 -18.40 10.67
N GLY A 10 0.41 -18.41 11.95
CA GLY A 10 0.46 -19.65 12.77
C GLY A 10 -0.20 -19.63 14.16
N GLY A 11 -0.88 -18.54 14.54
CA GLY A 11 -1.60 -18.45 15.83
C GLY A 11 -3.07 -18.85 15.72
N THR A 12 -3.67 -19.32 16.82
CA THR A 12 -5.10 -19.68 16.94
C THR A 12 -6.09 -18.54 16.65
N MET A 13 -5.62 -17.32 16.37
CA MET A 13 -6.42 -16.16 15.96
C MET A 13 -5.62 -15.19 15.07
N PRO A 14 -5.69 -15.28 13.73
CA PRO A 14 -4.98 -14.37 12.82
C PRO A 14 -5.62 -12.97 12.77
N TYR A 15 -4.81 -11.91 12.83
CA TYR A 15 -5.25 -10.50 12.80
C TYR A 15 -6.08 -10.09 11.57
N GLY A 16 -6.03 -10.87 10.49
CA GLY A 16 -6.88 -10.69 9.30
C GLY A 16 -8.40 -10.77 9.59
N TYR A 17 -8.80 -11.33 10.74
CA TYR A 17 -10.19 -11.44 11.17
C TYR A 17 -10.75 -10.21 11.89
N ARG A 18 -9.99 -9.12 12.04
CA ARG A 18 -10.44 -7.90 12.77
C ARG A 18 -10.31 -6.61 11.99
N ALA A 19 -10.27 -6.64 10.65
CA ALA A 19 -10.09 -5.44 9.83
C ALA A 19 -8.79 -4.63 10.16
N LEU A 20 -7.75 -5.31 10.67
CA LEU A 20 -6.45 -4.71 11.02
C LEU A 20 -5.33 -5.05 10.01
N GLY A 21 -5.69 -5.65 8.87
CA GLY A 21 -4.74 -6.09 7.86
C GLY A 21 -3.94 -4.93 7.28
N GLU A 22 -4.63 -3.84 6.96
CA GLU A 22 -4.07 -2.64 6.35
C GLU A 22 -3.07 -1.96 7.29
N LEU A 23 -3.38 -1.87 8.59
CA LEU A 23 -2.45 -1.33 9.59
C LEU A 23 -1.19 -2.19 9.73
N SER A 24 -1.37 -3.51 9.72
CA SER A 24 -0.25 -4.45 9.78
C SER A 24 0.63 -4.33 8.53
N VAL A 25 0.02 -4.27 7.34
CA VAL A 25 0.74 -4.09 6.08
C VAL A 25 1.48 -2.76 6.05
N PHE A 26 0.85 -1.67 6.49
CA PHE A 26 1.50 -0.37 6.59
C PHE A 26 2.73 -0.42 7.49
N LEU A 27 2.60 -1.04 8.66
CA LEU A 27 3.69 -1.12 9.63
C LEU A 27 4.84 -2.00 9.11
N PHE A 28 4.55 -3.18 8.56
CA PHE A 28 5.61 -4.12 8.16
C PHE A 28 6.22 -3.78 6.79
N PHE A 29 5.40 -3.48 5.78
CA PHE A 29 5.87 -3.23 4.41
C PHE A 29 6.16 -1.76 4.12
N GLY A 30 5.59 -0.83 4.89
CA GLY A 30 5.97 0.58 4.87
C GLY A 30 7.07 0.87 5.88
N VAL A 31 6.69 1.01 7.15
CA VAL A 31 7.56 1.53 8.22
C VAL A 31 8.78 0.64 8.45
N VAL A 32 8.58 -0.62 8.84
CA VAL A 32 9.64 -1.54 9.22
C VAL A 32 10.55 -1.85 8.03
N ALA A 33 9.97 -2.15 6.86
CA ALA A 33 10.78 -2.41 5.66
C ALA A 33 11.64 -1.20 5.26
N VAL A 34 11.05 -0.02 5.09
CA VAL A 34 11.79 1.15 4.59
C VAL A 34 12.78 1.69 5.63
N ILE A 35 12.33 1.90 6.87
CA ILE A 35 13.20 2.43 7.93
C ILE A 35 14.23 1.39 8.34
N GLY A 36 13.84 0.12 8.47
CA GLY A 36 14.74 -0.96 8.84
C GLY A 36 15.85 -1.15 7.81
N THR A 37 15.52 -1.20 6.52
CA THR A 37 16.53 -1.26 5.44
C THR A 37 17.45 -0.03 5.48
N SER A 38 16.91 1.18 5.63
CA SER A 38 17.74 2.38 5.74
C SER A 38 18.66 2.36 6.97
N TYR A 39 18.18 1.86 8.10
CA TYR A 39 18.96 1.77 9.34
C TYR A 39 20.09 0.75 9.21
N VAL A 40 19.83 -0.42 8.64
CA VAL A 40 20.86 -1.46 8.42
C VAL A 40 21.96 -0.95 7.47
N LEU A 41 21.60 -0.15 6.46
CA LEU A 41 22.55 0.36 5.47
C LEU A 41 23.35 1.57 5.95
N ILE A 42 22.75 2.48 6.72
CA ILE A 42 23.32 3.81 7.02
C ILE A 42 23.59 4.00 8.53
N GLY A 43 23.18 3.04 9.37
CA GLY A 43 23.39 3.04 10.82
C GLY A 43 22.53 4.03 11.62
N ARG A 44 21.56 4.70 10.99
CA ARG A 44 20.68 5.68 11.65
C ARG A 44 19.33 5.79 10.97
N VAL A 45 18.31 6.21 11.74
CA VAL A 45 16.99 6.54 11.21
C VAL A 45 17.02 7.98 10.66
N GLY A 46 16.94 8.11 9.35
CA GLY A 46 16.91 9.40 8.67
C GLY A 46 15.47 9.90 8.44
N TRP A 47 15.28 11.22 8.46
CA TRP A 47 14.02 11.87 8.09
C TRP A 47 13.46 11.37 6.76
N THR A 48 14.31 11.26 5.73
CA THR A 48 13.93 10.77 4.41
C THR A 48 13.33 9.36 4.45
N ALA A 49 13.91 8.45 5.24
CA ALA A 49 13.40 7.08 5.37
C ALA A 49 12.04 7.04 6.08
N VAL A 50 11.85 7.86 7.11
CA VAL A 50 10.57 7.99 7.81
C VAL A 50 9.49 8.47 6.84
N VAL A 51 9.74 9.56 6.10
CA VAL A 51 8.76 10.10 5.16
C VAL A 51 8.52 9.15 3.99
N ALA A 52 9.56 8.52 3.44
CA ALA A 52 9.45 7.56 2.33
C ALA A 52 8.69 6.28 2.73
N SER A 53 8.70 5.91 4.01
CA SER A 53 7.96 4.73 4.48
C SER A 53 6.45 4.87 4.33
N VAL A 54 5.92 6.10 4.41
CA VAL A 54 4.49 6.39 4.32
C VAL A 54 3.92 6.10 2.93
N PRO A 55 4.39 6.72 1.82
CA PRO A 55 3.85 6.43 0.49
C PRO A 55 4.03 4.97 0.07
N VAL A 56 5.14 4.33 0.46
CA VAL A 56 5.37 2.89 0.21
C VAL A 56 4.36 2.04 0.97
N GLY A 57 4.12 2.34 2.25
CA GLY A 57 3.13 1.67 3.07
C GLY A 57 1.71 1.85 2.53
N LEU A 58 1.33 3.06 2.13
CA LEU A 58 0.00 3.37 1.57
C LEU A 58 -0.27 2.56 0.30
N LEU A 59 0.69 2.45 -0.61
CA LEU A 59 0.55 1.65 -1.84
C LEU A 59 0.46 0.15 -1.53
N ALA A 60 1.22 -0.35 -0.55
CA ALA A 60 1.09 -1.72 -0.08
C ALA A 60 -0.29 -2.00 0.52
N CYS A 61 -0.85 -1.05 1.30
CA CYS A 61 -2.22 -1.13 1.80
C CYS A 61 -3.22 -1.12 0.64
N ALA A 62 -3.05 -0.28 -0.38
CA ALA A 62 -3.94 -0.27 -1.55
C ALA A 62 -3.98 -1.64 -2.26
N LEU A 63 -2.83 -2.31 -2.37
CA LEU A 63 -2.73 -3.66 -2.93
C LEU A 63 -3.52 -4.69 -2.10
N LEU A 64 -3.44 -4.60 -0.77
CA LEU A 64 -4.24 -5.46 0.11
C LEU A 64 -5.74 -5.13 0.01
N VAL A 65 -6.10 -3.85 0.00
CA VAL A 65 -7.51 -3.41 -0.06
C VAL A 65 -8.18 -3.89 -1.33
N VAL A 66 -7.53 -3.80 -2.50
CA VAL A 66 -8.13 -4.33 -3.74
C VAL A 66 -8.21 -5.86 -3.75
N ASN A 67 -7.28 -6.55 -3.07
CA ASN A 67 -7.38 -7.99 -2.88
C ASN A 67 -8.60 -8.34 -2.00
N ASN A 68 -8.77 -7.63 -0.89
CA ASN A 68 -9.91 -7.81 0.01
C ASN A 68 -11.25 -7.44 -0.67
N LEU A 69 -11.25 -6.42 -1.53
CA LEU A 69 -12.43 -6.05 -2.33
C LEU A 69 -12.84 -7.16 -3.30
N ARG A 70 -11.87 -7.83 -3.94
CA ARG A 70 -12.14 -8.95 -4.85
C ARG A 70 -12.77 -10.13 -4.13
N ASP A 71 -12.28 -10.42 -2.93
CA ASP A 71 -12.64 -11.61 -2.18
C ASP A 71 -13.77 -11.35 -1.16
N ALA A 72 -14.36 -10.16 -1.15
CA ALA A 72 -15.33 -9.71 -0.13
C ALA A 72 -16.52 -10.65 0.04
N ASP A 73 -17.20 -11.02 -1.05
CA ASP A 73 -18.37 -11.92 -0.99
C ASP A 73 -18.01 -13.31 -0.46
N ALA A 74 -16.86 -13.84 -0.88
CA ALA A 74 -16.37 -15.14 -0.44
C ALA A 74 -15.92 -15.12 1.03
N ASP A 75 -15.28 -14.03 1.45
CA ASP A 75 -14.85 -13.82 2.82
C ASP A 75 -16.05 -13.64 3.76
N GLU A 76 -17.09 -12.91 3.34
CA GLU A 76 -18.35 -12.79 4.08
C GLU A 76 -19.05 -14.14 4.24
N ALA A 77 -19.19 -14.90 3.15
CA ALA A 77 -19.78 -16.24 3.18
C ALA A 77 -19.01 -17.22 4.08
N ALA A 78 -17.69 -17.04 4.20
CA ALA A 78 -16.83 -17.82 5.10
C ALA A 78 -16.81 -17.29 6.55
N GLY A 79 -17.55 -16.23 6.87
CA GLY A 79 -17.61 -15.63 8.21
C GLY A 79 -16.35 -14.83 8.59
N LYS A 80 -15.51 -14.46 7.62
CA LYS A 80 -14.34 -13.60 7.85
C LYS A 80 -14.78 -12.14 7.97
N ARG A 81 -14.10 -11.41 8.85
CA ARG A 81 -14.30 -9.95 9.02
C ARG A 81 -13.08 -9.17 8.55
N THR A 82 -12.84 -9.19 7.25
CA THR A 82 -11.85 -8.33 6.60
C THR A 82 -12.34 -6.87 6.61
N LEU A 83 -11.44 -5.91 6.40
CA LEU A 83 -11.84 -4.50 6.37
C LEU A 83 -12.89 -4.24 5.29
N ALA A 84 -12.74 -4.88 4.12
CA ALA A 84 -13.68 -4.75 3.02
C ALA A 84 -15.11 -5.19 3.38
N VAL A 85 -15.24 -6.32 4.08
CA VAL A 85 -16.53 -6.81 4.60
C VAL A 85 -17.09 -5.88 5.66
N VAL A 86 -16.25 -5.35 6.55
CA VAL A 86 -16.70 -4.50 7.68
C VAL A 86 -17.16 -3.11 7.24
N ILE A 87 -16.49 -2.48 6.28
CA ILE A 87 -16.83 -1.12 5.81
C ILE A 87 -17.74 -1.11 4.58
N GLY A 88 -17.89 -2.26 3.91
CA GLY A 88 -18.70 -2.45 2.71
C GLY A 88 -18.00 -2.03 1.41
N ASP A 89 -18.54 -2.47 0.28
CA ASP A 89 -17.95 -2.31 -1.06
C ASP A 89 -17.64 -0.83 -1.40
N GLN A 90 -18.60 0.07 -1.23
CA GLN A 90 -18.43 1.49 -1.59
C GLN A 90 -17.26 2.14 -0.82
N HIS A 91 -17.26 2.04 0.51
CA HIS A 91 -16.18 2.64 1.33
C HIS A 91 -14.83 1.96 1.06
N THR A 92 -14.82 0.68 0.71
CA THR A 92 -13.59 -0.03 0.31
C THR A 92 -13.00 0.54 -0.98
N ARG A 93 -13.86 0.87 -1.96
CA ARG A 93 -13.44 1.53 -3.21
C ARG A 93 -12.90 2.93 -2.97
N GLU A 94 -13.55 3.70 -2.10
CA GLU A 94 -13.10 5.04 -1.69
C GLU A 94 -11.75 4.98 -0.95
N LEU A 95 -11.61 4.04 -0.01
CA LEU A 95 -10.35 3.80 0.70
C LEU A 95 -9.23 3.42 -0.28
N TYR A 96 -9.49 2.50 -1.21
CA TYR A 96 -8.53 2.13 -2.24
C TYR A 96 -8.05 3.34 -3.04
N ALA A 97 -8.97 4.19 -3.50
CA ALA A 97 -8.63 5.39 -4.26
C ALA A 97 -7.80 6.37 -3.42
N ALA A 98 -8.17 6.58 -2.15
CA ALA A 98 -7.42 7.44 -1.23
C ALA A 98 -5.99 6.93 -1.02
N LEU A 99 -5.82 5.62 -0.77
CA LEU A 99 -4.50 5.00 -0.58
C LEU A 99 -3.62 5.06 -1.83
N MET A 100 -4.22 4.98 -3.02
CA MET A 100 -3.50 5.11 -4.29
C MET A 100 -3.07 6.55 -4.60
N LEU A 101 -3.83 7.55 -4.16
CA LEU A 101 -3.59 8.96 -4.51
C LEU A 101 -2.81 9.74 -3.45
N ALA A 102 -2.95 9.39 -2.17
CA ALA A 102 -2.24 10.02 -1.05
C ALA A 102 -0.69 9.99 -1.13
N PRO A 103 -0.03 9.02 -1.79
CA PRO A 103 1.42 9.04 -2.00
C PRO A 103 1.94 10.26 -2.77
N PHE A 104 1.18 10.78 -3.74
CA PHE A 104 1.66 11.84 -4.63
C PHE A 104 1.87 13.21 -3.95
N PRO A 105 0.96 13.72 -3.08
CA PRO A 105 1.27 14.93 -2.33
C PRO A 105 2.45 14.76 -1.36
N LEU A 106 2.73 13.54 -0.88
CA LEU A 106 3.90 13.26 -0.04
C LEU A 106 5.22 13.38 -0.81
N ALA A 107 5.21 13.28 -2.14
CA ALA A 107 6.38 13.57 -2.98
C ALA A 107 6.87 15.01 -2.79
N ALA A 108 5.97 15.98 -2.57
CA ALA A 108 6.35 17.37 -2.30
C ALA A 108 7.08 17.52 -0.96
N VAL A 109 6.72 16.74 0.05
CA VAL A 109 7.42 16.73 1.35
C VAL A 109 8.84 16.17 1.21
N LEU A 110 9.00 15.09 0.42
CA LEU A 110 10.31 14.52 0.11
C LEU A 110 11.16 15.48 -0.75
N ALA A 111 10.51 16.23 -1.64
CA ALA A 111 11.16 17.22 -2.51
C ALA A 111 11.86 18.35 -1.74
N LEU A 112 11.47 18.62 -0.50
CA LEU A 112 12.15 19.58 0.38
C LEU A 112 13.61 19.21 0.66
N ARG A 113 13.95 17.91 0.56
CA ARG A 113 15.32 17.42 0.78
C ARG A 113 15.96 16.87 -0.49
N SER A 114 15.19 16.25 -1.38
CA SER A 114 15.66 15.77 -2.67
C SER A 114 14.63 16.14 -3.74
N PRO A 115 14.81 17.26 -4.46
CA PRO A 115 13.84 17.73 -5.47
C PRO A 115 13.50 16.67 -6.53
N TRP A 116 14.45 15.78 -6.82
CA TRP A 116 14.28 14.65 -7.72
C TRP A 116 13.23 13.63 -7.24
N ALA A 117 12.79 13.67 -5.99
CA ALA A 117 11.65 12.88 -5.50
C ALA A 117 10.35 13.19 -6.28
N LEU A 118 10.24 14.35 -6.92
CA LEU A 118 9.11 14.71 -7.79
C LEU A 118 9.00 13.81 -9.04
N LEU A 119 10.05 13.04 -9.40
CA LEU A 119 9.96 12.02 -10.45
C LEU A 119 8.85 10.99 -10.16
N THR A 120 8.51 10.76 -8.89
CA THR A 120 7.39 9.89 -8.49
C THR A 120 6.04 10.35 -9.04
N LEU A 121 5.87 11.63 -9.40
CA LEU A 121 4.65 12.13 -10.04
C LEU A 121 4.43 11.51 -11.42
N LEU A 122 5.45 10.98 -12.08
CA LEU A 122 5.29 10.24 -13.33
C LEU A 122 4.51 8.93 -13.13
N ALA A 123 4.57 8.33 -11.93
CA ALA A 123 3.79 7.15 -11.57
C ALA A 123 2.28 7.43 -11.42
N THR A 124 1.84 8.69 -11.42
CA THR A 124 0.40 9.02 -11.43
C THR A 124 -0.29 8.39 -12.64
N THR A 125 0.39 8.33 -13.79
CA THR A 125 -0.11 7.68 -15.00
C THR A 125 -0.45 6.21 -14.76
N LEU A 126 0.41 5.48 -14.02
CA LEU A 126 0.21 4.08 -13.65
C LEU A 126 -0.93 3.91 -12.64
N ALA A 127 -1.10 4.86 -11.72
CA ALA A 127 -2.15 4.84 -10.70
C ALA A 127 -3.55 5.20 -11.24
N THR A 128 -3.64 6.04 -12.27
CA THR A 128 -4.93 6.55 -12.77
C THR A 128 -5.87 5.45 -13.25
N THR A 129 -5.36 4.46 -13.97
CA THR A 129 -6.20 3.43 -14.57
C THR A 129 -6.83 2.49 -13.55
N PRO A 130 -6.08 1.88 -12.61
CA PRO A 130 -6.70 1.02 -11.60
C PRO A 130 -7.65 1.79 -10.68
N VAL A 131 -7.32 3.04 -10.29
CA VAL A 131 -8.24 3.91 -9.52
C VAL A 131 -9.56 4.14 -10.27
N ARG A 132 -9.49 4.54 -11.56
CA ARG A 132 -10.69 4.76 -12.37
C ARG A 132 -11.56 3.50 -12.50
N ARG A 133 -10.95 2.33 -12.63
CA ARG A 133 -11.70 1.07 -12.75
C ARG A 133 -12.40 0.72 -11.45
N VAL A 134 -11.72 0.86 -10.32
CA VAL A 134 -12.34 0.57 -9.00
C VAL A 134 -13.50 1.52 -8.73
N ILE A 135 -13.34 2.83 -8.97
CA ILE A 135 -14.41 3.82 -8.77
C ILE A 135 -15.59 3.59 -9.74
N ARG A 136 -15.33 3.08 -10.95
CA ARG A 136 -16.38 2.74 -11.93
C ARG A 136 -17.09 1.41 -11.67
N GLY A 137 -16.82 0.75 -10.55
CA GLY A 137 -17.53 -0.47 -10.16
C GLY A 137 -16.92 -1.77 -10.69
N ALA A 138 -15.60 -1.81 -10.95
CA ALA A 138 -14.95 -3.05 -11.36
C ALA A 138 -15.27 -4.23 -10.42
N ALA A 139 -15.54 -5.40 -10.99
CA ALA A 139 -15.95 -6.62 -10.28
C ALA A 139 -15.36 -7.89 -10.92
N GLY A 140 -15.32 -8.99 -10.15
CA GLY A 140 -14.87 -10.29 -10.64
C GLY A 140 -13.46 -10.27 -11.25
N MET A 141 -13.34 -10.75 -12.49
CA MET A 141 -12.05 -10.81 -13.21
C MET A 141 -11.41 -9.43 -13.43
N GLU A 142 -12.19 -8.35 -13.47
CA GLU A 142 -11.62 -7.01 -13.62
C GLU A 142 -10.75 -6.64 -12.42
N LEU A 143 -11.12 -7.06 -11.21
CA LEU A 143 -10.36 -6.80 -9.99
C LEU A 143 -9.01 -7.55 -9.98
N VAL A 144 -8.89 -8.66 -10.70
CA VAL A 144 -7.61 -9.36 -10.89
C VAL A 144 -6.65 -8.50 -11.74
N ASP A 145 -7.13 -7.89 -12.83
CA ASP A 145 -6.31 -6.96 -13.62
C ASP A 145 -5.99 -5.68 -12.82
N VAL A 146 -6.95 -5.16 -12.03
CA VAL A 146 -6.68 -4.03 -11.12
C VAL A 146 -5.60 -4.38 -10.10
N LEU A 147 -5.61 -5.57 -9.51
CA LEU A 147 -4.57 -6.03 -8.58
C LEU A 147 -3.18 -6.00 -9.25
N GLY A 148 -3.07 -6.54 -10.46
CA GLY A 148 -1.82 -6.51 -11.23
C GLY A 148 -1.35 -5.09 -11.56
N ARG A 149 -2.27 -4.20 -11.95
CA ARG A 149 -1.96 -2.79 -12.22
C ARG A 149 -1.57 -2.01 -10.96
N THR A 150 -2.19 -2.31 -9.83
CA THR A 150 -1.84 -1.74 -8.51
C THR A 150 -0.39 -2.12 -8.15
N GLY A 151 -0.03 -3.40 -8.33
CA GLY A 151 1.35 -3.85 -8.14
C GLY A 151 2.36 -3.14 -9.05
N ARG A 152 2.02 -2.95 -10.34
CA ARG A 152 2.88 -2.19 -11.28
C ARG A 152 3.01 -0.71 -10.88
N ALA A 153 1.94 -0.09 -10.40
CA ALA A 153 1.98 1.29 -9.91
C ALA A 153 2.86 1.41 -8.66
N GLN A 154 2.77 0.47 -7.72
CA GLN A 154 3.63 0.40 -6.54
C GLN A 154 5.10 0.22 -6.92
N LEU A 155 5.42 -0.69 -7.85
CA LEU A 155 6.78 -0.89 -8.34
C LEU A 155 7.31 0.35 -9.08
N GLY A 156 6.51 0.94 -9.96
CA GLY A 156 6.88 2.16 -10.69
C GLY A 156 7.14 3.33 -9.76
N TYR A 157 6.28 3.56 -8.77
CA TYR A 157 6.48 4.58 -7.74
C TYR A 157 7.76 4.31 -6.94
N GLY A 158 7.96 3.08 -6.46
CA GLY A 158 9.15 2.71 -5.68
C GLY A 158 10.46 2.90 -6.46
N LEU A 159 10.49 2.53 -7.74
CA LEU A 159 11.65 2.71 -8.60
C LEU A 159 11.95 4.19 -8.83
N LEU A 160 10.93 5.00 -9.17
CA LEU A 160 11.09 6.43 -9.39
C LEU A 160 11.52 7.15 -8.10
N LEU A 161 11.01 6.72 -6.94
CA LEU A 161 11.43 7.25 -5.65
C LEU A 161 12.89 6.91 -5.37
N ALA A 162 13.30 5.65 -5.58
CA ALA A 162 14.67 5.22 -5.38
C ALA A 162 15.66 5.99 -6.29
N ILE A 163 15.31 6.16 -7.57
CA ILE A 163 16.09 6.97 -8.52
C ILE A 163 16.14 8.43 -8.05
N GLY A 164 15.00 9.01 -7.68
CA GLY A 164 14.92 10.38 -7.19
C GLY A 164 15.84 10.62 -5.99
N LEU A 165 15.77 9.75 -4.99
CA LEU A 165 16.62 9.85 -3.80
C LEU A 165 18.10 9.54 -4.07
N ALA A 166 18.43 8.78 -5.12
CA ALA A 166 19.81 8.52 -5.51
C ALA A 166 20.45 9.71 -6.24
N LEU A 167 19.64 10.54 -6.92
CA LEU A 167 20.09 11.72 -7.66
C LEU A 167 20.30 12.97 -6.79
N GLY A 168 19.83 13.00 -5.54
CA GLY A 168 19.94 14.16 -4.65
C GLY A 168 19.93 13.81 -3.18
#